data_AF-A0A2D8XAL2-F1
#
_entry.id   AF-A0A2D8XAL2-F1
#
_cell.length_a   1.000
_cell.length_b   1.000
_cell.length_c   1.000
_cell.angle_alpha   90.00
_cell.angle_beta   90.00
_cell.angle_gamma   90.00
#
_symmetry.space_group_name_H-M   'P 1'
#
loop_
_entity.id
_entity.type
_entity.pdbx_description
1 polymer ?
#
loop_
_entity_poly.entity_id
_entity_poly.type
_entity_poly.pdbx_seq_one_letter_code
_entity_poly.pdbx_strand_id
1 'polypeptide(L)' 'MSINIYDRKDMRGGGYAKRKFTLEQAQEIRKEYNQGGISQNQLARKYEVSQPIINMLLKGKTYIK' A
#
# COMPACT_ATOMS: atom_id res chain seq x y z
N MET A 1 10.08 8.54 -31.38
CA MET A 1 8.96 8.41 -30.42
C MET A 1 9.49 7.70 -29.18
N SER A 2 9.93 8.43 -28.16
CA SER A 2 10.42 7.85 -26.90
C SER A 2 9.24 7.32 -26.11
N ILE A 3 9.06 6.00 -26.10
CA ILE A 3 8.04 5.35 -25.29
C ILE A 3 8.48 5.51 -23.83
N ASN A 4 7.73 6.29 -23.07
CA ASN A 4 7.93 6.43 -21.64
C ASN A 4 7.68 5.07 -21.00
N ILE A 5 8.69 4.50 -20.33
CA ILE A 5 8.65 3.12 -19.84
C ILE A 5 7.52 2.94 -18.81
N TYR A 6 7.08 4.03 -18.18
CA TYR A 6 5.95 4.09 -17.25
C TYR A 6 4.56 3.98 -17.91
N ASP A 7 4.44 4.13 -19.23
CA ASP A 7 3.17 4.08 -19.97
C ASP A 7 2.81 2.67 -20.47
N ARG A 8 3.70 1.69 -20.26
CA ARG A 8 3.50 0.32 -20.74
C ARG A 8 2.51 -0.47 -19.89
N LYS A 9 1.34 -0.73 -20.48
CA LYS A 9 0.19 -1.47 -19.91
C LYS A 9 0.51 -2.95 -19.59
N ASP A 10 1.57 -3.52 -20.16
CA ASP A 10 2.00 -4.92 -20.03
C ASP A 10 2.74 -5.27 -18.73
N MET A 11 3.14 -4.29 -17.90
CA MET A 11 3.75 -4.55 -16.58
C MET A 11 2.74 -4.89 -15.48
N ARG A 12 1.54 -5.38 -15.83
CA ARG A 12 0.44 -5.70 -14.89
C ARG A 12 0.37 -7.17 -14.46
N GLY A 13 1.44 -7.94 -14.61
CA GLY A 13 1.49 -9.27 -14.01
C GLY A 13 2.78 -10.00 -14.31
N GLY A 14 3.48 -10.45 -13.28
CA GLY A 14 4.61 -11.37 -13.47
C GLY A 14 5.64 -11.45 -12.35
N GLY A 15 5.54 -10.67 -11.28
CA GLY A 15 6.40 -10.83 -10.12
C GLY A 15 5.63 -10.39 -8.90
N TYR A 16 5.76 -11.11 -7.78
CA TYR A 16 5.31 -10.63 -6.48
C TYR A 16 5.70 -9.16 -6.36
N ALA A 17 4.71 -8.26 -6.46
CA ALA A 17 4.97 -6.83 -6.35
C ALA A 17 5.75 -6.64 -5.05
N LYS A 18 6.96 -6.09 -5.13
CA LYS A 18 7.81 -5.90 -3.95
C LYS A 18 6.94 -5.33 -2.84
N ARG A 19 6.89 -6.05 -1.72
CA ARG A 19 6.11 -5.67 -0.54
C ARG A 19 6.49 -4.23 -0.19
N LYS A 20 5.51 -3.32 -0.21
CA LYS A 20 5.73 -1.89 0.07
C LYS A 20 6.00 -1.62 1.55
N PHE A 21 5.59 -2.53 2.42
CA PHE A 21 5.75 -2.42 3.86
C PHE A 21 6.40 -3.68 4.44
N THR A 22 7.16 -3.51 5.52
CA THR A 22 7.50 -4.63 6.40
C THR A 22 6.28 -5.02 7.24
N LEU A 23 6.32 -6.19 7.89
CA LEU A 23 5.27 -6.60 8.81
C LEU A 23 5.13 -5.62 9.98
N GLU A 24 6.25 -5.09 10.46
CA GLU A 24 6.30 -4.11 11.55
C GLU A 24 5.65 -2.79 11.14
N GLN A 25 6.00 -2.25 9.97
CA GLN A 25 5.36 -1.05 9.41
C GLN A 25 3.86 -1.25 9.21
N ALA A 26 3.45 -2.43 8.76
CA ALA A 26 2.03 -2.74 8.63
C ALA A 26 1.30 -2.77 9.98
N GLN A 27 1.97 -3.21 11.06
CA GLN A 27 1.42 -3.13 12.40
C GLN A 27 1.35 -1.68 12.91
N GLU A 28 2.34 -0.85 12.62
CA GLU A 28 2.30 0.59 12.96
C GLU A 28 1.14 1.28 12.26
N ILE A 29 0.95 1.03 10.96
CA ILE A 29 -0.20 1.53 10.18
C ILE A 29 -1.54 1.15 10.84
N ARG A 30 -1.67 -0.11 11.30
CA ARG A 30 -2.88 -0.58 12.00
C ARG A 30 -3.07 0.13 13.33
N LYS A 31 -1.99 0.33 14.09
CA LYS A 31 -2.03 1.04 15.38
C LYS A 31 -2.44 2.50 15.18
N GLU A 32 -1.84 3.19 14.22
CA GLU A 32 -2.15 4.59 13.93
C GLU A 32 -3.61 4.78 13.50
N TYR A 33 -4.11 3.89 12.63
CA TYR A 33 -5.53 3.93 12.26
C TYR A 33 -6.46 3.65 13.46
N ASN A 34 -6.07 2.73 14.35
CA ASN A 34 -6.86 2.37 15.54
C ASN A 34 -6.80 3.44 16.66
N GLN A 35 -5.77 4.29 16.68
CA GLN A 35 -5.72 5.47 17.56
C GLN A 35 -6.80 6.51 17.20
N GLY A 36 -7.39 6.42 16.01
CA GLY A 36 -8.42 7.33 15.54
C GLY A 36 -7.85 8.66 15.04
N GLY A 37 -8.72 9.54 14.53
CA GLY A 37 -8.33 10.88 14.06
C GLY A 37 -7.67 10.93 12.68
N ILE A 38 -7.41 9.79 12.04
CA ILE A 38 -6.86 9.72 10.68
C ILE A 38 -7.71 8.84 9.76
N SER A 39 -8.05 9.35 8.58
CA SER A 39 -8.74 8.59 7.54
C SER A 39 -7.78 7.71 6.74
N GLN A 40 -8.31 6.66 6.11
CA GLN A 40 -7.51 5.78 5.23
C GLN A 40 -6.84 6.55 4.08
N ASN A 41 -7.48 7.61 3.57
CA ASN A 41 -6.91 8.46 2.52
C ASN A 41 -5.74 9.30 3.03
N GLN A 42 -5.84 9.87 4.24
CA GLN A 42 -4.74 10.60 4.85
C GLN A 42 -3.56 9.68 5.13
N LEU A 43 -3.85 8.47 5.61
CA LEU A 43 -2.83 7.46 5.87
C LEU A 43 -2.15 7.01 4.57
N ALA A 44 -2.93 6.80 3.50
CA ALA A 44 -2.39 6.49 2.18
C ALA A 44 -1.45 7.59 1.66
N ARG A 45 -1.81 8.87 1.84
CA ARG A 45 -0.94 10.01 1.50
C ARG A 45 0.32 10.06 2.35
N LYS A 46 0.20 9.84 3.67
CA LYS A 46 1.33 9.82 4.62
C LYS A 46 2.37 8.77 4.26
N TYR A 47 1.92 7.60 3.79
CA TYR A 47 2.78 6.48 3.41
C TYR A 47 3.05 6.40 1.90
N GLU A 48 2.67 7.44 1.12
CA GLU A 48 2.87 7.51 -0.34
C GLU A 48 2.38 6.27 -1.11
N VAL A 49 1.25 5.73 -0.68
CA VAL A 49 0.58 4.58 -1.30
C VAL A 49 -0.82 4.91 -1.74
N SER A 50 -1.40 4.03 -2.55
CA SER A 50 -2.80 4.10 -2.91
C SER A 50 -3.69 3.59 -1.76
N GLN A 51 -4.85 4.23 -1.57
CA GLN A 51 -5.80 3.87 -0.51
C GLN A 51 -6.21 2.38 -0.52
N PRO A 52 -6.36 1.68 -1.67
CA PRO A 52 -6.65 0.25 -1.68
C PRO A 52 -5.61 -0.60 -0.94
N ILE A 53 -4.33 -0.19 -0.94
CA ILE A 53 -3.26 -0.91 -0.22
C ILE A 53 -3.49 -0.80 1.28
N ILE A 54 -3.77 0.40 1.77
CA ILE A 54 -4.12 0.65 3.17
C ILE A 54 -5.39 -0.14 3.56
N ASN A 55 -6.43 -0.11 2.74
CA ASN A 55 -7.66 -0.84 2.99
C ASN A 55 -7.43 -2.36 3.12
N MET A 56 -6.63 -2.95 2.22
CA MET A 56 -6.29 -4.39 2.28
C MET A 56 -5.47 -4.74 3.52
N LEU A 57 -4.55 -3.86 3.91
CA LEU A 57 -3.71 -4.01 5.09
C LEU A 57 -4.54 -3.93 6.38
N LEU A 58 -5.48 -2.98 6.47
CA LEU A 58 -6.40 -2.80 7.60
C LEU A 58 -7.41 -3.95 7.69
N LYS A 59 -7.88 -4.48 6.56
CA LYS A 59 -8.73 -5.68 6.51
C LYS A 59 -8.00 -6.99 6.87
N GLY A 60 -6.69 -6.93 7.12
CA GLY A 60 -5.89 -8.12 7.45
C GLY A 60 -5.70 -9.08 6.27
N LYS A 61 -5.95 -8.65 5.02
CA LYS A 61 -5.78 -9.50 3.82
C LYS A 61 -4.33 -9.57 3.35
N THR A 62 -3.48 -8.65 3.80
CA THR A 62 -2.06 -8.56 3.46
C THR A 62 -1.24 -8.28 4.71
N TYR A 63 0.07 -8.56 4.65
CA TYR A 63 1.01 -8.32 5.75
C TYR A 63 0.53 -8.95 7.07
N ILE A 64 0.19 -10.23 6.99
CA ILE A 64 -0.11 -11.10 8.13
C ILE A 64 1.11 -11.97 8.42
N LYS A 65 1.31 -12.31 9.69
CA LYS A 65 2.39 -13.21 10.15
C LYS A 65 1.96 -14.65 9.95
#